data_AF-A0A840KED4-F1
#
_entry.id   AF-A0A840KED4-F1
#
_cell.length_a   1.000
_cell.length_b   1.000
_cell.length_c   1.000
_cell.angle_alpha   90.00
_cell.angle_beta   90.00
_cell.angle_gamma   90.00
#
_symmetry.space_group_name_H-M   'P 1'
#
loop_
_entity.id
_entity.type
_entity.pdbx_description
1 polymer ?
#
loop_
_entity_poly.entity_id
_entity_poly.type
_entity_poly.pdbx_seq_one_letter_code
_entity_poly.pdbx_strand_id
1 'polypeptide(L)'
;MDFKIFTNGQDFQEYLLIFCYNEILLDNKPMDKVTIDHYPAFELTDKIIESYNNWVGSNCPQKEKIEDWLTQNKDQYNSFKEKFGTAYQPKVSLWSDRAKTDYYKEKLQDSFLFENHIAALLQGYYSLDLGPYLTPEGQYNLGENALGIEIKNDTLIAKYGNVYIEYQEKSNAFNGTYIDSGILKNDNCKFFLIGTVEKFYIFKKERLIEVFNEELLLYKDGKSSERGIKFKQIPTSRGYVYPVANAIHDAVSLDEMVKILRKELK
;
A
#
# COMPACT_ATOMS: atom_id res chain seq x y z
N MET A 1 8.34 -17.84 22.01
CA MET A 1 7.84 -16.92 20.98
C MET A 1 8.55 -15.60 21.20
N ASP A 2 8.87 -14.84 20.15
CA ASP A 2 9.64 -13.60 20.30
C ASP A 2 8.71 -12.40 20.04
N PHE A 3 8.57 -11.53 21.02
CA PHE A 3 7.75 -10.31 20.90
C PHE A 3 8.65 -9.20 20.37
N LYS A 4 8.40 -8.81 19.12
CA LYS A 4 9.17 -7.78 18.41
C LYS A 4 8.29 -6.59 18.09
N ILE A 5 8.95 -5.45 17.86
CA ILE A 5 8.31 -4.25 17.31
C ILE A 5 7.59 -4.63 16.02
N PHE A 6 6.35 -4.19 15.90
CA PHE A 6 5.54 -4.41 14.72
C PHE A 6 6.11 -3.60 13.55
N THR A 7 6.47 -4.28 12.47
CA THR A 7 7.05 -3.67 11.27
C THR A 7 6.08 -3.61 10.09
N ASN A 8 4.85 -4.09 10.27
CA ASN A 8 3.83 -4.20 9.22
C ASN A 8 4.32 -5.06 8.03
N GLY A 9 5.05 -6.14 8.33
CA GLY A 9 5.55 -7.09 7.35
C GLY A 9 4.46 -8.08 6.89
N GLN A 10 4.86 -9.23 6.34
CA GLN A 10 3.93 -10.31 5.94
C GLN A 10 3.99 -11.53 6.87
N ASP A 11 4.53 -11.36 8.08
CA ASP A 11 4.63 -12.46 9.05
C ASP A 11 3.33 -12.58 9.84
N PHE A 12 2.69 -13.75 9.76
CA PHE A 12 1.49 -14.07 10.54
C PHE A 12 1.71 -13.86 12.04
N GLN A 13 2.94 -14.05 12.55
CA GLN A 13 3.24 -13.87 13.97
C GLN A 13 3.07 -12.43 14.40
N GLU A 14 3.55 -11.47 13.61
CA GLU A 14 3.38 -10.04 13.93
C GLU A 14 1.91 -9.68 14.11
N TYR A 15 1.07 -10.09 13.15
CA TYR A 15 -0.36 -9.79 13.17
C TYR A 15 -1.13 -10.53 14.27
N LEU A 16 -0.81 -11.79 14.52
CA LEU A 16 -1.45 -12.54 15.59
C LEU A 16 -1.08 -11.97 16.96
N LEU A 17 0.18 -11.62 17.18
CA LEU A 17 0.64 -11.09 18.46
C LEU A 17 0.05 -9.71 18.76
N ILE A 18 0.01 -8.79 17.79
CA ILE A 18 -0.61 -7.48 17.99
C ILE A 18 -2.13 -7.57 18.17
N PHE A 19 -2.79 -8.53 17.50
CA PHE A 19 -4.20 -8.84 17.73
C PHE A 19 -4.43 -9.35 19.15
N CYS A 20 -3.67 -10.35 19.61
CA CYS A 20 -3.77 -10.87 20.97
C CYS A 20 -3.47 -9.79 22.02
N TYR A 21 -2.46 -8.94 21.78
CA TYR A 21 -2.17 -7.78 22.61
C TYR A 21 -3.38 -6.85 22.71
N ASN A 22 -3.98 -6.50 21.57
CA ASN A 22 -5.16 -5.64 21.53
C ASN A 22 -6.30 -6.24 22.36
N GLU A 23 -6.69 -7.48 22.08
CA GLU A 23 -7.83 -8.11 22.74
C GLU A 23 -7.58 -8.33 24.24
N ILE A 24 -6.42 -8.88 24.62
CA ILE A 24 -6.16 -9.37 25.98
C ILE A 24 -5.66 -8.24 26.90
N LEU A 25 -4.77 -7.38 26.41
CA LEU A 25 -4.10 -6.39 27.26
C LEU A 25 -4.68 -4.98 27.10
N LEU A 26 -4.97 -4.54 25.87
CA LEU A 26 -5.47 -3.19 25.63
C LEU A 26 -6.98 -3.08 25.93
N ASP A 27 -7.78 -4.00 25.40
CA ASP A 27 -9.23 -4.08 25.64
C ASP A 27 -9.57 -4.82 26.94
N ASN A 28 -8.58 -5.44 27.57
CA ASN A 28 -8.73 -6.22 28.81
C ASN A 28 -9.84 -7.29 28.71
N LYS A 29 -9.97 -7.96 27.55
CA LYS A 29 -10.97 -9.02 27.36
C LYS A 29 -10.56 -10.27 28.13
N PRO A 30 -11.53 -10.99 28.74
CA PRO A 30 -11.27 -12.30 29.33
C PRO A 30 -10.70 -13.27 28.29
N MET A 31 -9.65 -14.02 28.65
CA MET A 31 -8.93 -14.91 27.71
C MET A 31 -9.84 -15.98 27.07
N ASP A 32 -10.86 -16.46 27.79
CA ASP A 32 -11.86 -17.43 27.29
C ASP A 32 -12.81 -16.84 26.24
N LYS A 33 -12.80 -15.51 26.07
CA LYS A 33 -13.59 -14.79 25.06
C LYS A 33 -12.76 -14.35 23.86
N VAL A 34 -11.44 -14.50 23.89
CA VAL A 34 -10.57 -14.15 22.77
C VAL A 34 -10.46 -15.34 21.83
N THR A 35 -10.90 -15.17 20.58
CA THR A 35 -10.84 -16.17 19.51
C THR A 35 -10.32 -15.54 18.22
N ILE A 36 -9.62 -16.32 17.39
CA ILE A 36 -9.14 -15.88 16.07
C ILE A 36 -10.29 -15.50 15.12
N ASP A 37 -11.51 -15.94 15.40
CA ASP A 37 -12.70 -15.58 14.62
C ASP A 37 -13.04 -14.07 14.73
N HIS A 38 -12.50 -13.37 15.73
CA HIS A 38 -12.62 -11.91 15.84
C HIS A 38 -11.62 -11.16 14.96
N TYR A 39 -10.54 -11.80 14.50
CA TYR A 39 -9.49 -11.14 13.73
C TYR A 39 -9.98 -10.48 12.42
N PRO A 40 -10.94 -11.05 11.65
CA PRO A 40 -11.50 -10.36 10.49
C PRO A 40 -12.07 -8.97 10.82
N ALA A 41 -12.68 -8.80 12.00
CA ALA A 41 -13.23 -7.52 12.46
C ALA A 41 -12.21 -6.60 13.15
N PHE A 42 -11.01 -7.11 13.46
CA PHE A 42 -9.95 -6.31 14.07
C PHE A 42 -9.45 -5.22 13.11
N GLU A 43 -9.44 -3.99 13.59
CA GLU A 43 -8.89 -2.82 12.91
C GLU A 43 -7.54 -2.46 13.50
N LEU A 44 -6.49 -2.58 12.68
CA LEU A 44 -5.14 -2.19 13.07
C LEU A 44 -4.98 -0.68 12.91
N THR A 45 -4.83 0.04 14.01
CA THR A 45 -4.62 1.50 13.99
C THR A 45 -3.19 1.87 14.37
N ASP A 46 -2.74 3.03 13.91
CA ASP A 46 -1.47 3.66 14.34
C ASP A 46 -1.31 3.70 15.87
N LYS A 47 -2.38 4.02 16.61
CA LYS A 47 -2.40 4.04 18.08
C LYS A 47 -2.17 2.66 18.69
N ILE A 48 -2.77 1.61 18.11
CA ILE A 48 -2.57 0.22 18.56
C ILE A 48 -1.13 -0.20 18.29
N ILE A 49 -0.58 0.14 17.12
CA ILE A 49 0.81 -0.12 16.75
C ILE A 49 1.77 0.58 17.72
N GLU A 50 1.57 1.87 17.99
CA GLU A 50 2.38 2.64 18.93
C GLU A 50 2.31 2.04 20.35
N SER A 51 1.11 1.71 20.81
CA SER A 51 0.89 1.07 22.11
C SER A 51 1.61 -0.27 22.22
N TYR A 52 1.46 -1.14 21.22
CA TYR A 52 2.13 -2.43 21.15
C TYR A 52 3.67 -2.28 21.11
N ASN A 53 4.18 -1.38 20.29
CA ASN A 53 5.63 -1.14 20.19
C ASN A 53 6.23 -0.60 21.49
N ASN A 54 5.51 0.30 22.18
CA ASN A 54 5.89 0.78 23.51
C ASN A 54 5.86 -0.35 24.56
N TRP A 55 4.86 -1.23 24.48
CA TRP A 55 4.76 -2.42 25.33
C TRP A 55 5.94 -3.37 25.11
N VAL A 56 6.32 -3.63 23.85
CA VAL A 56 7.51 -4.42 23.50
C VAL A 56 8.78 -3.76 24.04
N GLY A 57 8.96 -2.46 23.79
CA GLY A 57 10.10 -1.68 24.28
C GLY A 57 10.21 -1.62 25.82
N SER A 58 9.10 -1.84 26.52
CA SER A 58 9.03 -1.93 27.98
C SER A 58 9.27 -3.35 28.51
N ASN A 59 9.88 -4.24 27.71
CA ASN A 59 10.09 -5.66 28.02
C ASN A 59 8.80 -6.47 28.19
N CYS A 60 7.73 -6.09 27.50
CA CYS A 60 6.49 -6.86 27.39
C CYS A 60 5.85 -7.22 28.74
N PRO A 61 5.46 -6.23 29.58
CA PRO A 61 4.82 -6.52 30.86
C PRO A 61 3.52 -7.32 30.67
N GLN A 62 3.30 -8.36 31.47
CA GLN A 62 2.14 -9.27 31.35
C GLN A 62 2.12 -10.13 30.06
N LYS A 63 3.26 -10.33 29.39
CA LYS A 63 3.36 -11.21 28.21
C LYS A 63 2.90 -12.63 28.46
N GLU A 64 3.01 -13.11 29.70
CA GLU A 64 2.58 -14.45 30.10
C GLU A 64 1.10 -14.69 29.79
N LYS A 65 0.23 -13.66 29.84
CA LYS A 65 -1.18 -13.80 29.46
C LYS A 65 -1.35 -14.16 27.98
N ILE A 66 -0.55 -13.56 27.11
CA ILE A 66 -0.57 -13.86 25.67
C ILE A 66 0.05 -15.23 25.41
N GLU A 67 1.17 -15.54 26.07
CA GLU A 67 1.83 -16.86 25.97
C GLU A 67 0.91 -18.00 26.46
N ASP A 68 0.17 -17.77 27.54
CA ASP A 68 -0.83 -18.69 28.07
C ASP A 68 -1.98 -18.89 27.09
N TRP A 69 -2.53 -17.80 26.53
CA TRP A 69 -3.59 -17.90 25.52
C TRP A 69 -3.13 -18.70 24.31
N LEU A 70 -1.93 -18.44 23.79
CA LEU A 70 -1.36 -19.16 22.65
C LEU A 70 -1.17 -20.65 22.95
N THR A 71 -0.74 -20.98 24.18
CA THR A 71 -0.54 -22.36 24.62
C THR A 71 -1.87 -23.11 24.76
N GLN A 72 -2.88 -22.46 25.35
CA GLN A 72 -4.22 -23.03 25.55
C GLN A 72 -5.01 -23.14 24.24
N ASN A 73 -4.76 -22.26 23.27
CA ASN A 73 -5.47 -22.19 21.99
C ASN A 73 -4.61 -22.63 20.81
N LYS A 74 -3.82 -23.69 21.00
CA LYS A 74 -2.86 -24.19 19.99
C LYS A 74 -3.51 -24.49 18.63
N ASP A 75 -4.73 -25.02 18.62
CA ASP A 75 -5.46 -25.29 17.38
C ASP A 75 -5.84 -24.01 16.64
N GLN A 76 -6.23 -22.96 17.38
CA GLN A 76 -6.49 -21.64 16.79
C GLN A 76 -5.20 -21.02 16.25
N TYR A 77 -4.10 -21.07 17.00
CA TYR A 77 -2.80 -20.60 16.53
C TYR A 77 -2.39 -21.28 15.21
N ASN A 78 -2.51 -22.61 15.14
CA ASN A 78 -2.17 -23.38 13.95
C ASN A 78 -3.12 -23.05 12.78
N SER A 79 -4.43 -22.97 13.03
CA SER A 79 -5.41 -22.56 12.01
C SER A 79 -5.12 -21.16 11.47
N PHE A 80 -4.75 -20.22 12.33
CA PHE A 80 -4.38 -18.87 11.91
C PHE A 80 -3.13 -18.89 11.02
N LYS A 81 -2.07 -19.58 11.46
CA LYS A 81 -0.83 -19.74 10.71
C LYS A 81 -1.06 -20.36 9.32
N GLU A 82 -1.79 -21.47 9.26
CA GLU A 82 -2.02 -22.22 8.01
C GLU A 82 -2.89 -21.45 7.01
N LYS A 83 -3.80 -20.62 7.52
CA LYS A 83 -4.76 -19.85 6.69
C LYS A 83 -4.38 -18.37 6.55
N PHE A 84 -3.20 -17.97 7.02
CA PHE A 84 -2.71 -16.61 6.84
C PHE A 84 -2.42 -16.34 5.35
N GLY A 85 -2.81 -15.17 4.85
CA GLY A 85 -2.79 -14.83 3.43
C GLY A 85 -3.97 -15.38 2.61
N THR A 86 -4.86 -16.19 3.22
CA THR A 86 -6.10 -16.65 2.56
C THR A 86 -7.34 -16.26 3.36
N ALA A 87 -7.60 -16.91 4.49
CA ALA A 87 -8.72 -16.59 5.37
C ALA A 87 -8.40 -15.42 6.31
N TYR A 88 -7.14 -15.29 6.73
CA TYR A 88 -6.66 -14.20 7.57
C TYR A 88 -5.65 -13.37 6.81
N GLN A 89 -6.04 -12.16 6.42
CA GLN A 89 -5.19 -11.27 5.65
C GLN A 89 -4.33 -10.38 6.58
N PRO A 90 -3.14 -9.95 6.13
CA PRO A 90 -2.42 -8.87 6.81
C PRO A 90 -3.30 -7.61 6.82
N LYS A 91 -3.22 -6.83 7.90
CA LYS A 91 -4.08 -5.65 8.12
C LYS A 91 -3.36 -4.38 7.70
N VAL A 92 -4.00 -3.55 6.89
CA VAL A 92 -3.51 -2.19 6.62
C VAL A 92 -3.54 -1.36 7.90
N SER A 93 -2.49 -0.57 8.13
CA SER A 93 -2.45 0.38 9.25
C SER A 93 -3.38 1.56 8.97
N LEU A 94 -4.46 1.66 9.74
CA LEU A 94 -5.40 2.78 9.68
C LEU A 94 -4.92 3.94 10.54
N TRP A 95 -4.58 5.06 9.92
CA TRP A 95 -4.20 6.25 10.67
C TRP A 95 -5.39 6.85 11.41
N SER A 96 -5.17 7.34 12.63
CA SER A 96 -6.21 7.94 13.46
C SER A 96 -6.46 9.42 13.15
N ASP A 97 -6.09 9.88 11.95
CA ASP A 97 -6.13 11.27 11.50
C ASP A 97 -7.56 11.77 11.18
N ARG A 98 -8.44 10.86 10.76
CA ARG A 98 -9.84 11.15 10.41
C ARG A 98 -10.70 9.90 10.45
N ALA A 99 -12.00 10.11 10.64
CA ALA A 99 -13.00 9.06 10.44
C ALA A 99 -12.98 8.57 8.98
N LYS A 100 -12.96 7.25 8.80
CA LYS A 100 -12.93 6.58 7.49
C LYS A 100 -14.18 5.74 7.34
N THR A 101 -14.83 5.81 6.18
CA THR A 101 -15.96 4.94 5.85
C THR A 101 -15.49 3.51 5.61
N ASP A 102 -16.38 2.53 5.74
CA ASP A 102 -16.04 1.12 5.50
C ASP A 102 -15.53 0.90 4.07
N TYR A 103 -16.17 1.54 3.08
CA TYR A 103 -15.69 1.52 1.69
C TYR A 103 -14.25 2.04 1.56
N TYR A 104 -13.91 3.11 2.27
CA TYR A 104 -12.56 3.66 2.22
C TYR A 104 -11.54 2.72 2.88
N LYS A 105 -11.91 2.11 4.02
CA LYS A 105 -11.07 1.10 4.70
C LYS A 105 -10.84 -0.13 3.82
N GLU A 106 -11.88 -0.61 3.13
CA GLU A 106 -11.78 -1.71 2.16
C GLU A 106 -10.79 -1.37 1.04
N LYS A 107 -10.90 -0.16 0.45
CA LYS A 107 -9.96 0.25 -0.62
C LYS A 107 -8.53 0.40 -0.13
N LEU A 108 -8.31 0.90 1.10
CA LEU A 108 -6.98 0.91 1.72
C LEU A 108 -6.43 -0.51 1.89
N GLN A 109 -7.27 -1.44 2.35
CA GLN A 109 -6.89 -2.83 2.52
C GLN A 109 -6.55 -3.49 1.18
N ASP A 110 -7.34 -3.27 0.13
CA ASP A 110 -7.06 -3.78 -1.22
C ASP A 110 -5.73 -3.23 -1.75
N SER A 111 -5.47 -1.93 -1.60
CA SER A 111 -4.21 -1.31 -2.01
C SER A 111 -3.01 -1.89 -1.28
N PHE A 112 -3.12 -2.07 0.04
CA PHE A 112 -2.07 -2.68 0.85
C PHE A 112 -1.78 -4.13 0.46
N LEU A 113 -2.81 -4.91 0.12
CA LEU A 113 -2.62 -6.28 -0.39
C LEU A 113 -1.92 -6.30 -1.74
N PHE A 114 -2.20 -5.33 -2.62
CA PHE A 114 -1.52 -5.21 -3.89
C PHE A 114 -0.04 -4.80 -3.73
N GLU A 115 0.26 -3.83 -2.87
CA GLU A 115 1.65 -3.46 -2.51
C GLU A 115 2.43 -4.67 -1.98
N ASN A 116 1.80 -5.44 -1.08
CA ASN A 116 2.37 -6.67 -0.55
C ASN A 116 2.63 -7.73 -1.62
N HIS A 117 1.73 -7.86 -2.59
CA HIS A 117 1.94 -8.74 -3.73
C HIS A 117 3.17 -8.32 -4.56
N ILE A 118 3.32 -7.02 -4.86
CA ILE A 118 4.49 -6.50 -5.59
C ILE A 118 5.78 -6.72 -4.79
N ALA A 119 5.78 -6.44 -3.48
CA ALA A 119 6.92 -6.70 -2.61
C ALA A 119 7.32 -8.18 -2.62
N ALA A 120 6.35 -9.09 -2.56
CA ALA A 120 6.59 -10.53 -2.62
C ALA A 120 7.15 -10.97 -3.99
N LEU A 121 6.69 -10.39 -5.10
CA LEU A 121 7.25 -10.66 -6.43
C LEU A 121 8.72 -10.22 -6.51
N LEU A 122 9.03 -9.00 -6.05
CA LEU A 122 10.39 -8.46 -6.08
C LEU A 122 11.35 -9.28 -5.20
N GLN A 123 10.92 -9.63 -3.99
CA GLN A 123 11.71 -10.44 -3.08
C GLN A 123 11.89 -11.88 -3.60
N GLY A 124 10.82 -12.52 -4.06
CA GLY A 124 10.82 -13.92 -4.47
C GLY A 124 11.59 -14.19 -5.76
N TYR A 125 11.42 -13.33 -6.78
CA TYR A 125 12.05 -13.55 -8.08
C TYR A 125 13.40 -12.83 -8.24
N TYR A 126 13.62 -11.75 -7.50
CA TYR A 126 14.80 -10.90 -7.69
C TYR A 126 15.60 -10.63 -6.41
N SER A 127 15.18 -11.15 -5.26
CA SER A 127 15.82 -10.86 -3.96
C SER A 127 15.99 -9.36 -3.72
N LEU A 128 15.00 -8.58 -4.15
CA LEU A 128 14.93 -7.14 -3.94
C LEU A 128 13.86 -6.84 -2.89
N ASP A 129 14.30 -6.22 -1.81
CA ASP A 129 13.40 -5.65 -0.81
C ASP A 129 12.89 -4.29 -1.31
N LEU A 130 11.58 -4.10 -1.22
CA LEU A 130 10.92 -2.85 -1.59
C LEU A 130 11.35 -1.72 -0.64
N GLY A 131 11.52 -2.02 0.65
CA GLY A 131 11.85 -1.04 1.68
C GLY A 131 10.77 0.05 1.83
N PRO A 132 9.53 -0.28 2.23
CA PRO A 132 8.44 0.68 2.34
C PRO A 132 8.70 1.72 3.44
N TYR A 133 8.37 2.98 3.17
CA TYR A 133 8.36 4.01 4.21
C TYR A 133 7.05 3.98 4.98
N LEU A 134 7.12 3.73 6.29
CA LEU A 134 5.93 3.50 7.12
C LEU A 134 5.40 4.79 7.78
N THR A 135 6.20 5.86 7.80
CA THR A 135 5.80 7.13 8.42
C THR A 135 5.21 8.08 7.38
N PRO A 136 4.21 8.91 7.74
CA PRO A 136 3.68 9.93 6.83
C PRO A 136 4.79 10.85 6.30
N GLU A 137 5.69 11.31 7.16
CA GLU A 137 6.81 12.17 6.78
C GLU A 137 7.73 11.50 5.75
N GLY A 138 8.05 10.21 5.93
CA GLY A 138 8.80 9.44 4.95
C GLY A 138 8.06 9.34 3.62
N GLN A 139 6.77 9.02 3.66
CA GLN A 139 5.94 8.90 2.45
C GLN A 139 5.81 10.22 1.68
N TYR A 140 5.66 11.34 2.38
CA TYR A 140 5.55 12.66 1.74
C TYR A 140 6.88 13.15 1.18
N ASN A 141 7.98 13.01 1.92
CA ASN A 141 9.25 13.65 1.58
C ASN A 141 10.17 12.76 0.72
N LEU A 142 10.16 11.45 0.94
CA LEU A 142 11.10 10.53 0.27
C LEU A 142 10.45 9.82 -0.92
N GLY A 143 9.15 9.51 -0.84
CA GLY A 143 8.42 8.69 -1.82
C GLY A 143 7.72 7.53 -1.12
N GLU A 144 7.21 6.53 -1.84
CA GLU A 144 6.49 5.40 -1.20
C GLU A 144 7.44 4.34 -0.62
N ASN A 145 8.61 4.13 -1.24
CA ASN A 145 9.59 3.13 -0.82
C ASN A 145 11.02 3.44 -1.28
N ALA A 146 11.99 2.70 -0.75
CA ALA A 146 13.42 2.89 -1.02
C ALA A 146 13.82 2.66 -2.49
N LEU A 147 13.09 1.81 -3.21
CA LEU A 147 13.32 1.54 -4.63
C LEU A 147 12.79 2.65 -5.56
N GLY A 148 11.99 3.59 -5.04
CA GLY A 148 11.39 4.66 -5.85
C GLY A 148 10.31 4.14 -6.79
N ILE A 149 9.46 3.23 -6.30
CA ILE A 149 8.32 2.71 -7.05
C ILE A 149 7.04 3.27 -6.43
N GLU A 150 6.22 4.00 -7.18
CA GLU A 150 4.86 4.36 -6.77
C GLU A 150 3.90 3.25 -7.20
N ILE A 151 3.18 2.64 -6.26
CA ILE A 151 2.31 1.48 -6.49
C ILE A 151 0.85 1.90 -6.29
N LYS A 152 0.05 1.81 -7.35
CA LYS A 152 -1.37 2.18 -7.34
C LYS A 152 -2.26 0.98 -7.67
N ASN A 153 -3.15 0.63 -6.76
CA ASN A 153 -4.21 -0.33 -7.03
C ASN A 153 -5.35 0.34 -7.81
N ASP A 154 -5.50 0.01 -9.08
CA ASP A 154 -6.56 0.53 -9.95
C ASP A 154 -7.39 -0.60 -10.57
N THR A 155 -8.45 -0.94 -9.86
CA THR A 155 -9.45 -1.95 -10.28
C THR A 155 -10.31 -1.50 -11.46
N LEU A 156 -10.31 -0.21 -11.82
CA LEU A 156 -11.17 0.35 -12.85
C LEU A 156 -10.57 0.20 -14.25
N ILE A 157 -9.28 -0.16 -14.37
CA ILE A 157 -8.64 -0.42 -15.65
C ILE A 157 -9.37 -1.53 -16.42
N ALA A 158 -9.74 -2.62 -15.74
CA ALA A 158 -10.44 -3.74 -16.38
C ALA A 158 -11.81 -3.33 -16.95
N LYS A 159 -12.48 -2.36 -16.30
CA LYS A 159 -13.79 -1.87 -16.71
C LYS A 159 -13.70 -0.85 -17.85
N TYR A 160 -12.77 0.09 -17.80
CA TYR A 160 -12.73 1.24 -18.72
C TYR A 160 -11.63 1.14 -19.78
N GLY A 161 -10.68 0.22 -19.65
CA GLY A 161 -9.58 0.06 -20.59
C GLY A 161 -8.58 1.22 -20.61
N ASN A 162 -8.51 2.03 -19.55
CA ASN A 162 -7.57 3.15 -19.42
C ASN A 162 -6.87 3.08 -18.07
N VAL A 163 -5.59 3.46 -18.02
CA VAL A 163 -4.89 3.77 -16.77
C VAL A 163 -5.12 5.25 -16.42
N TYR A 164 -5.34 5.55 -15.15
CA TYR A 164 -5.40 6.92 -14.65
C TYR A 164 -4.05 7.34 -14.09
N ILE A 165 -3.40 8.33 -14.72
CA ILE A 165 -2.13 8.86 -14.26
C ILE A 165 -2.38 10.18 -13.55
N GLU A 166 -2.22 10.19 -12.23
CA GLU A 166 -2.36 11.38 -11.40
C GLU A 166 -1.12 12.27 -11.52
N TYR A 167 -1.35 13.59 -11.58
CA TYR A 167 -0.29 14.59 -11.54
C TYR A 167 -0.50 15.69 -10.49
N GLN A 168 -1.71 15.84 -9.92
CA GLN A 168 -2.02 16.86 -8.93
C GLN A 168 -3.16 16.41 -8.01
N GLU A 169 -3.12 16.80 -6.74
CA GLU A 169 -4.14 16.43 -5.76
C GLU A 169 -4.56 17.58 -4.83
N LYS A 170 -5.59 17.33 -4.04
CA LYS A 170 -6.09 18.17 -2.95
C LYS A 170 -6.44 17.31 -1.74
N SER A 171 -6.10 17.80 -0.56
CA SER A 171 -6.45 17.16 0.72
C SER A 171 -7.95 16.98 0.93
N ASN A 172 -8.79 17.84 0.34
CA ASN A 172 -10.23 17.67 0.28
C ASN A 172 -10.83 18.46 -0.90
N ALA A 173 -12.07 18.11 -1.28
CA ALA A 173 -12.76 18.70 -2.42
C ALA A 173 -13.07 20.21 -2.29
N PHE A 174 -13.08 20.74 -1.08
CA PHE A 174 -13.35 22.16 -0.81
C PHE A 174 -12.10 23.03 -0.87
N ASN A 175 -10.91 22.42 -0.93
CA ASN A 175 -9.67 23.16 -1.07
C ASN A 175 -9.60 23.79 -2.48
N GLY A 176 -9.26 25.07 -2.57
CA GLY A 176 -9.13 25.78 -3.85
C GLY A 176 -7.88 25.38 -4.63
N THR A 177 -6.81 25.04 -3.93
CA THR A 177 -5.45 24.90 -4.50
C THR A 177 -5.08 23.45 -4.70
N TYR A 178 -4.71 23.08 -5.92
CA TYR A 178 -4.07 21.79 -6.23
C TYR A 178 -2.58 21.88 -5.89
N ILE A 179 -2.02 20.82 -5.35
CA ILE A 179 -0.57 20.64 -5.18
C ILE A 179 -0.09 19.53 -6.11
N ASP A 180 1.18 19.59 -6.50
CA ASP A 180 1.78 18.56 -7.36
C ASP A 180 1.83 17.22 -6.62
N SER A 181 1.34 16.18 -7.30
CA SER A 181 1.24 14.80 -6.78
C SER A 181 1.52 13.80 -7.90
N GLY A 182 1.53 12.51 -7.56
CA GLY A 182 1.81 11.42 -8.51
C GLY A 182 3.06 11.71 -9.35
N ILE A 183 2.89 11.78 -10.67
CA ILE A 183 4.03 11.98 -11.59
C ILE A 183 4.74 13.33 -11.46
N LEU A 184 4.12 14.36 -10.87
CA LEU A 184 4.75 15.68 -10.66
C LEU A 184 5.33 15.87 -9.27
N LYS A 185 5.10 14.93 -8.34
CA LYS A 185 5.65 15.02 -7.00
C LYS A 185 7.18 15.01 -7.05
N ASN A 186 7.83 15.90 -6.31
CA ASN A 186 9.28 15.94 -6.21
C ASN A 186 9.77 14.98 -5.12
N ASP A 187 9.90 13.70 -5.48
CA ASP A 187 10.30 12.60 -4.60
C ASP A 187 11.24 11.62 -5.33
N ASN A 188 11.59 10.50 -4.70
CA ASN A 188 12.49 9.51 -5.29
C ASN A 188 11.81 8.61 -6.36
N CYS A 189 10.54 8.83 -6.69
CA CYS A 189 9.80 7.95 -7.59
C CYS A 189 10.41 7.95 -8.99
N LYS A 190 10.74 6.76 -9.48
CA LYS A 190 11.30 6.46 -10.81
C LYS A 190 10.33 5.65 -11.65
N PHE A 191 9.54 4.79 -10.99
CA PHE A 191 8.60 3.91 -11.63
C PHE A 191 7.20 4.10 -11.07
N PHE A 192 6.23 4.18 -11.96
CA PHE A 192 4.81 4.22 -11.64
C PHE A 192 4.21 2.88 -12.03
N LEU A 193 3.83 2.08 -11.02
CA LEU A 193 3.24 0.76 -11.18
C LEU A 193 1.75 0.85 -10.85
N ILE A 194 0.90 0.51 -11.81
CA ILE A 194 -0.56 0.63 -11.67
C ILE A 194 -1.28 -0.62 -12.18
N GLY A 195 -2.25 -1.10 -11.41
CA GLY A 195 -3.04 -2.28 -11.79
C GLY A 195 -3.65 -3.00 -10.62
N THR A 196 -3.81 -4.32 -10.78
CA THR A 196 -4.25 -5.26 -9.76
C THR A 196 -3.31 -6.47 -9.75
N VAL A 197 -3.55 -7.42 -8.83
CA VAL A 197 -2.78 -8.67 -8.76
C VAL A 197 -2.89 -9.51 -10.04
N GLU A 198 -4.00 -9.40 -10.79
CA GLU A 198 -4.19 -10.13 -12.05
C GLU A 198 -3.40 -9.50 -13.20
N LYS A 199 -3.31 -8.17 -13.23
CA LYS A 199 -2.62 -7.45 -14.31
C LYS A 199 -2.23 -6.04 -13.86
N PHE A 200 -0.96 -5.69 -14.08
CA PHE A 200 -0.44 -4.36 -13.84
C PHE A 200 0.50 -3.91 -14.97
N TYR A 201 0.75 -2.59 -15.00
CA TYR A 201 1.62 -1.93 -15.96
C TYR A 201 2.65 -1.11 -15.18
N ILE A 202 3.88 -1.10 -15.68
CA ILE A 202 4.99 -0.34 -15.09
C ILE A 202 5.42 0.71 -16.10
N PHE A 203 5.52 1.95 -15.66
CA PHE A 203 5.98 3.06 -16.47
C PHE A 203 7.17 3.74 -15.81
N LYS A 204 8.10 4.26 -16.59
CA LYS A 204 9.10 5.22 -16.07
C LYS A 204 8.37 6.53 -15.81
N LYS A 205 8.55 7.12 -14.62
CA LYS A 205 7.96 8.41 -14.25
C LYS A 205 8.34 9.50 -15.25
N GLU A 206 9.61 9.55 -15.64
CA GLU A 206 10.12 10.48 -16.66
C GLU A 206 9.33 10.39 -17.97
N ARG A 207 9.05 9.16 -18.44
CA ARG A 207 8.26 8.96 -19.67
C ARG A 207 6.82 9.45 -19.52
N LEU A 208 6.21 9.24 -18.36
CA LEU A 208 4.86 9.76 -18.09
C LEU A 208 4.83 11.29 -18.04
N ILE A 209 5.90 11.94 -17.55
CA ILE A 209 6.06 13.39 -17.56
C ILE A 209 6.25 13.91 -19.00
N GLU A 210 7.05 13.24 -19.83
CA GLU A 210 7.19 13.57 -21.24
C GLU A 210 5.84 13.53 -21.96
N VAL A 211 5.10 12.41 -21.81
CA VAL A 211 3.75 12.26 -22.37
C VAL A 211 2.83 13.37 -21.86
N PHE A 212 2.83 13.67 -20.56
CA PHE A 212 2.04 14.76 -20.00
C PHE A 212 2.34 16.11 -20.68
N ASN A 213 3.62 16.45 -20.85
CA ASN A 213 4.04 17.71 -21.47
C ASN A 213 3.66 17.78 -22.95
N GLU A 214 3.87 16.70 -23.71
CA GLU A 214 3.47 16.60 -25.11
C GLU A 214 1.95 16.82 -25.27
N GLU A 215 1.14 16.13 -24.48
CA GLU A 215 -0.32 16.22 -24.56
C GLU A 215 -0.86 17.56 -24.07
N LEU A 216 -0.19 18.19 -23.10
CA LEU A 216 -0.53 19.54 -22.64
C LEU A 216 -0.32 20.58 -23.75
N LEU A 217 0.73 20.43 -24.56
CA LEU A 217 0.98 21.29 -25.72
C LEU A 217 -0.09 21.06 -26.79
N LEU A 218 -0.41 19.81 -27.13
CA LEU A 218 -1.48 19.49 -28.07
C LEU A 218 -2.83 20.09 -27.63
N TYR A 219 -3.16 19.96 -26.35
CA TYR A 219 -4.38 20.53 -25.78
C TYR A 219 -4.43 22.06 -25.90
N LYS A 220 -3.32 22.75 -25.59
CA LYS A 220 -3.21 24.21 -25.75
C LYS A 220 -3.34 24.67 -27.19
N ASP A 221 -2.85 23.86 -28.13
CA ASP A 221 -2.95 24.09 -29.57
C ASP A 221 -4.32 23.68 -30.16
N GLY A 222 -5.23 23.10 -29.36
CA GLY A 222 -6.52 22.61 -29.82
C GLY A 222 -6.43 21.35 -30.72
N LYS A 223 -5.31 20.62 -30.65
CA LYS A 223 -5.07 19.39 -31.41
C LYS A 223 -5.58 18.17 -30.64
N SER A 224 -6.03 17.17 -31.38
CA SER A 224 -6.41 15.86 -30.83
C SER A 224 -5.19 15.04 -30.44
N SER A 225 -5.30 14.29 -29.34
CA SER A 225 -4.30 13.33 -28.90
C SER A 225 -4.29 12.08 -29.80
N GLU A 226 -3.16 11.77 -30.43
CA GLU A 226 -2.97 10.50 -31.15
C GLU A 226 -2.95 9.30 -30.20
N ARG A 227 -2.52 9.52 -28.94
CA ARG A 227 -2.56 8.52 -27.85
C ARG A 227 -3.95 8.32 -27.27
N GLY A 228 -4.93 9.13 -27.70
CA GLY A 228 -6.29 9.12 -27.13
C GLY A 228 -6.35 9.60 -25.69
N ILE A 229 -5.33 10.33 -25.22
CA ILE A 229 -5.25 10.86 -23.86
C ILE A 229 -6.34 11.91 -23.63
N LYS A 230 -6.94 11.86 -22.43
CA LYS A 230 -7.90 12.88 -21.99
C LYS A 230 -7.57 13.33 -20.58
N PHE A 231 -7.37 14.64 -20.41
CA PHE A 231 -7.27 15.23 -19.08
C PHE A 231 -8.59 15.08 -18.32
N LYS A 232 -8.48 14.72 -17.04
CA LYS A 232 -9.61 14.48 -16.14
C LYS A 232 -9.37 15.19 -14.82
N GLN A 233 -10.43 15.78 -14.31
CA GLN A 233 -10.48 16.33 -12.97
C GLN A 233 -11.59 15.60 -12.22
N ILE A 234 -11.23 15.00 -11.09
CA ILE A 234 -12.16 14.48 -10.10
C ILE A 234 -12.08 15.39 -8.85
N PRO A 235 -12.98 15.23 -7.84
CA PRO A 235 -13.09 16.21 -6.75
C PRO A 235 -11.79 16.53 -6.02
N THR A 236 -10.89 15.56 -5.88
CA THR A 236 -9.65 15.70 -5.11
C THR A 236 -8.38 15.46 -5.94
N SER A 237 -8.50 15.20 -7.24
CA SER A 237 -7.35 14.80 -8.06
C SER A 237 -7.50 15.24 -9.51
N ARG A 238 -6.35 15.52 -10.12
CA ARG A 238 -6.18 15.80 -11.53
C ARG A 238 -5.21 14.77 -12.09
N GLY A 239 -5.60 14.26 -13.23
CA GLY A 239 -4.84 13.25 -13.95
C GLY A 239 -5.20 13.25 -15.41
N TYR A 240 -4.59 12.33 -16.13
CA TYR A 240 -5.02 12.02 -17.48
C TYR A 240 -5.33 10.53 -17.58
N VAL A 241 -6.36 10.20 -18.36
CA VAL A 241 -6.64 8.82 -18.72
C VAL A 241 -5.84 8.48 -19.96
N TYR A 242 -5.08 7.38 -19.88
CA TYR A 242 -4.26 6.87 -20.96
C TYR A 242 -4.83 5.50 -21.40
N PRO A 243 -5.42 5.38 -22.59
CA PRO A 243 -5.91 4.10 -23.09
C PRO A 243 -4.85 3.01 -23.04
N VAL A 244 -5.18 1.88 -22.42
CA VAL A 244 -4.26 0.74 -22.25
C VAL A 244 -3.69 0.29 -23.58
N ALA A 245 -4.52 0.27 -24.64
CA ALA A 245 -4.10 -0.13 -25.98
C ALA A 245 -2.91 0.71 -26.53
N ASN A 246 -2.76 1.95 -26.05
CA ASN A 246 -1.67 2.84 -26.43
C ASN A 246 -0.58 2.90 -25.35
N ALA A 247 -0.99 2.93 -24.08
CA ALA A 247 -0.08 3.00 -22.93
C ALA A 247 0.91 1.83 -22.89
N ILE A 248 0.51 0.64 -23.32
CA ILE A 248 1.39 -0.54 -23.36
C ILE A 248 2.69 -0.32 -24.16
N HIS A 249 2.72 0.65 -25.09
CA HIS A 249 3.92 0.97 -25.87
C HIS A 249 4.95 1.77 -25.07
N ASP A 250 4.54 2.48 -24.02
CA ASP A 250 5.43 3.20 -23.10
C ASP A 250 5.71 2.41 -21.80
N ALA A 251 5.05 1.27 -21.61
CA ALA A 251 5.24 0.41 -20.44
C ALA A 251 6.53 -0.41 -20.55
N VAL A 252 7.14 -0.69 -19.41
CA VAL A 252 8.28 -1.59 -19.27
C VAL A 252 7.87 -2.89 -18.57
N SER A 253 8.64 -3.95 -18.80
CA SER A 253 8.47 -5.20 -18.06
C SER A 253 9.03 -5.11 -16.64
N LEU A 254 8.60 -6.02 -15.76
CA LEU A 254 9.17 -6.15 -14.42
C LEU A 254 10.68 -6.44 -14.46
N ASP A 255 11.13 -7.30 -15.38
CA ASP A 255 12.55 -7.60 -15.59
C ASP A 255 13.35 -6.35 -15.99
N GLU A 256 12.79 -5.53 -16.87
CA GLU A 256 13.45 -4.28 -17.30
C GLU A 256 13.56 -3.28 -16.15
N MET A 257 12.48 -3.09 -15.38
CA MET A 257 12.49 -2.24 -14.19
C MET A 257 13.58 -2.70 -13.20
N VAL A 258 13.62 -3.98 -12.86
CA VAL A 258 14.61 -4.55 -11.95
C VAL A 258 16.04 -4.38 -12.48
N LYS A 259 16.26 -4.59 -13.78
CA LYS A 259 17.56 -4.39 -14.42
C LYS A 259 18.04 -2.94 -14.28
N ILE A 260 17.14 -1.97 -14.37
CA ILE A 260 17.46 -0.55 -14.18
C ILE A 260 17.80 -0.29 -12.71
N LEU A 261 16.93 -0.69 -11.78
CA LEU A 261 17.15 -0.51 -10.34
C LEU A 261 18.50 -1.08 -9.87
N ARG A 262 18.86 -2.28 -10.32
CA ARG A 262 20.13 -2.92 -9.95
C ARG A 262 21.37 -2.23 -10.50
N LYS A 263 21.27 -1.46 -11.59
CA LYS A 263 22.41 -0.69 -12.10
C LYS A 263 22.73 0.50 -11.19
N GLU A 264 21.73 1.02 -10.50
CA GLU A 264 21.83 2.21 -9.66
C GLU A 264 22.22 1.87 -8.20
N LEU A 265 22.01 0.61 -7.79
CA LEU A 265 22.47 0.09 -6.50
C LEU A 265 23.98 -0.27 -6.49
N LYS A 266 24.68 -0.14 -7.63
CA LYS A 266 26.12 -0.37 -7.77
C LYS A 266 26.88 0.93 -7.77
#